data_AF-A0A8H3N0U3-F1
#
_entry.id   AF-A0A8H3N0U3-F1
#
_cell.length_a   1.000
_cell.length_b   1.000
_cell.length_c   1.000
_cell.angle_alpha   90.00
_cell.angle_beta   90.00
_cell.angle_gamma   90.00
#
_symmetry.space_group_name_H-M   'P 1'
#
loop_
_entity.id
_entity.type
_entity.pdbx_description
1 polymer ?
#
loop_
_entity_poly.entity_id
_entity_poly.type
_entity_poly.pdbx_seq_one_letter_code
_entity_poly.pdbx_strand_id
1 'polypeptide(L)'
;MASRLSTQVALNASVAFKSLTVIRQAMVPISSDVIIYQAALSLKRDKAHRYVFCKVTSLKVFGEIAGFPWSLFTHQFRYSKGAILNESELLSLISDAQQNLIIKHTDIQTFLNYYLPRRIGTDIQALMKRLQPDSAMIRAVTRIGRWINQHRPQELTDAQKATVEHDPELQAAIQKQDAFSKKLQRSQKKSGRKLEKLDKLKQEVTNTRNRLLYALRQRIREEFDKEQAVLDIKRQLAGTAIPDKETKK
;
A
#
# COMPACT_ATOMS: atom_id res chain seq x y z
N MET A 1 -50.47 -11.20 -27.76
CA MET A 1 -49.31 -10.47 -27.19
C MET A 1 -48.74 -11.06 -25.91
N ALA A 2 -49.39 -12.04 -25.25
CA ALA A 2 -48.87 -12.65 -24.02
C ALA A 2 -47.79 -13.74 -24.20
N SER A 3 -47.64 -14.36 -25.38
CA SER A 3 -46.69 -15.48 -25.55
C SER A 3 -45.24 -15.07 -25.78
N ARG A 4 -44.94 -13.84 -26.25
CA ARG A 4 -43.56 -13.35 -26.46
C ARG A 4 -42.87 -12.85 -25.20
N LEU A 5 -43.62 -12.45 -24.18
CA LEU A 5 -43.08 -12.00 -22.88
C LEU A 5 -42.63 -13.17 -22.00
N SER A 6 -43.29 -14.32 -22.10
CA SER A 6 -42.95 -15.53 -21.34
C SER A 6 -41.60 -16.15 -21.78
N THR A 7 -41.33 -16.16 -23.09
CA THR A 7 -40.09 -16.74 -23.64
C THR A 7 -38.84 -15.90 -23.32
N GLN A 8 -38.98 -14.58 -23.21
CA GLN A 8 -37.86 -13.68 -22.89
C GLN A 8 -37.44 -13.77 -21.40
N VAL A 9 -38.41 -13.99 -20.50
CA VAL A 9 -38.15 -14.18 -19.06
C VAL A 9 -37.46 -15.54 -18.80
N ALA A 10 -37.84 -16.59 -19.53
CA ALA A 10 -37.21 -17.91 -19.44
C ALA A 10 -35.75 -17.92 -19.96
N LEU A 11 -35.45 -17.19 -21.03
CA LEU A 11 -34.09 -17.03 -21.57
C LEU A 11 -33.18 -16.25 -20.61
N ASN A 12 -33.69 -15.19 -19.97
CA ASN A 12 -32.92 -14.39 -19.01
C ASN A 12 -32.66 -15.15 -17.68
N ALA A 13 -33.59 -16.01 -17.24
CA ALA A 13 -33.40 -16.87 -16.07
C ALA A 13 -32.34 -17.97 -16.32
N SER A 14 -32.28 -18.56 -17.52
CA SER A 14 -31.30 -19.59 -17.88
C SER A 14 -29.86 -19.07 -17.97
N VAL A 15 -29.68 -17.82 -18.44
CA VAL A 15 -28.37 -17.14 -18.47
C VAL A 15 -27.91 -16.75 -17.06
N ALA A 16 -28.84 -16.34 -16.18
CA ALA A 16 -28.52 -16.05 -14.78
C ALA A 16 -28.14 -17.31 -13.99
N PHE A 17 -28.78 -18.45 -14.26
CA PHE A 17 -28.49 -19.72 -13.58
C PHE A 17 -27.14 -20.32 -13.99
N LYS A 18 -26.72 -20.17 -15.26
CA LYS A 18 -25.38 -20.61 -15.70
C LYS A 18 -24.24 -19.76 -15.15
N SER A 19 -24.46 -18.46 -14.90
CA SER A 19 -23.45 -17.60 -14.25
C SER A 19 -23.30 -17.84 -12.75
N LEU A 20 -24.32 -18.39 -12.08
CA LEU A 20 -24.28 -18.71 -10.65
C LEU A 20 -23.59 -20.05 -10.36
N THR A 21 -23.59 -21.01 -11.30
CA THR A 21 -22.92 -22.30 -11.13
C THR A 21 -21.39 -22.19 -11.18
N VAL A 22 -20.83 -21.19 -11.90
CA VAL A 22 -19.38 -20.95 -11.95
C VAL A 22 -18.84 -20.31 -10.65
N ILE A 23 -19.71 -19.74 -9.81
CA ILE A 23 -19.32 -19.08 -8.55
C ILE A 23 -19.37 -20.05 -7.35
N ARG A 24 -19.84 -21.29 -7.53
CA ARG A 24 -20.00 -22.28 -6.44
C ARG A 24 -18.83 -23.25 -6.25
N GLN A 25 -17.64 -22.94 -6.76
CA GLN A 25 -16.42 -23.70 -6.51
C GLN A 25 -15.30 -22.78 -5.99
N ALA A 26 -15.45 -22.30 -4.76
CA ALA A 26 -14.34 -21.91 -3.86
C ALA A 26 -14.89 -21.37 -2.54
N MET A 27 -15.47 -22.21 -1.68
CA MET A 27 -15.75 -21.84 -0.29
C MET A 27 -15.58 -23.06 0.62
N VAL A 28 -14.34 -23.29 1.07
CA VAL A 28 -13.95 -23.97 2.33
C VAL A 28 -12.55 -23.42 2.73
N PRO A 29 -12.12 -23.55 3.99
CA PRO A 29 -12.24 -22.58 5.06
C PRO A 29 -11.02 -21.64 5.19
N ILE A 30 -11.20 -20.62 6.03
CA ILE A 30 -10.26 -19.56 6.37
C ILE A 30 -8.99 -20.15 7.01
N SER A 31 -7.89 -20.13 6.26
CA SER A 31 -6.51 -20.19 6.75
C SER A 31 -5.79 -18.96 6.23
N SER A 32 -4.80 -18.49 6.97
CA SER A 32 -4.18 -17.16 7.01
C SER A 32 -3.47 -16.64 5.75
N ASP A 33 -3.86 -17.07 4.55
CA ASP A 33 -3.25 -16.67 3.29
C ASP A 33 -4.20 -15.73 2.54
N VAL A 34 -4.08 -14.43 2.81
CA VAL A 34 -4.74 -13.39 2.01
C VAL A 34 -4.06 -13.34 0.64
N ILE A 35 -4.53 -14.18 -0.28
CA ILE A 35 -4.22 -14.07 -1.70
C ILE A 35 -4.82 -12.77 -2.22
N ILE A 36 -3.96 -11.78 -2.45
CA ILE A 36 -4.30 -10.52 -3.12
C ILE A 36 -4.64 -10.85 -4.58
N TYR A 37 -5.94 -10.94 -4.91
CA TYR A 37 -6.37 -10.94 -6.30
C TYR A 37 -6.11 -9.56 -6.90
N GLN A 38 -4.97 -9.42 -7.57
CA GLN A 38 -4.58 -8.22 -8.30
C GLN A 38 -5.25 -8.20 -9.67
N ALA A 39 -6.56 -7.93 -9.70
CA ALA A 39 -7.24 -7.57 -10.95
C ALA A 39 -6.86 -6.12 -11.30
N ALA A 40 -5.72 -5.94 -11.95
CA ALA A 40 -5.31 -4.66 -12.52
C ALA A 40 -6.18 -4.32 -13.74
N LEU A 41 -7.40 -3.84 -13.50
CA LEU A 41 -8.17 -3.13 -14.53
C LEU A 41 -7.39 -1.87 -14.90
N SER A 42 -6.64 -1.93 -16.00
CA SER A 42 -5.93 -0.77 -16.55
C SER A 42 -6.95 0.23 -17.09
N LEU A 43 -7.37 1.17 -16.26
CA LEU A 43 -8.09 2.37 -16.68
C LEU A 43 -7.23 3.11 -17.72
N LYS A 44 -7.79 3.33 -18.91
CA LYS A 44 -7.15 4.14 -19.97
C LYS A 44 -6.77 5.53 -19.39
N ARG A 45 -5.58 6.02 -19.74
CA ARG A 45 -4.97 7.28 -19.21
C ARG A 45 -5.89 8.49 -19.31
N ASP A 46 -6.75 8.52 -20.32
CA ASP A 46 -7.75 9.56 -20.60
C ASP A 46 -8.90 9.61 -19.59
N LYS A 47 -9.08 8.60 -18.72
CA LYS A 47 -10.13 8.60 -17.68
C LYS A 47 -9.58 8.84 -16.28
N ALA A 48 -8.25 8.83 -16.11
CA ALA A 48 -7.61 8.95 -14.80
C ALA A 48 -7.83 10.31 -14.12
N HIS A 49 -8.04 11.39 -14.88
CA HIS A 49 -8.33 12.72 -14.32
C HIS A 49 -9.77 12.87 -13.80
N ARG A 50 -10.67 11.93 -14.13
CA ARG A 50 -12.09 11.99 -13.76
C ARG A 50 -12.41 11.25 -12.46
N TYR A 51 -11.48 10.46 -11.95
CA TYR A 51 -11.64 9.72 -10.71
C TYR A 51 -10.50 10.04 -9.75
N VAL A 52 -10.82 10.59 -8.57
CA VAL A 52 -9.87 10.78 -7.48
C VAL A 52 -9.67 9.45 -6.75
N PHE A 53 -9.03 8.49 -7.42
CA PHE A 53 -8.51 7.30 -6.74
C PHE A 53 -7.01 7.46 -6.59
N CYS A 54 -6.53 7.47 -5.35
CA CYS A 54 -5.12 7.26 -5.09
C CYS A 54 -4.77 5.88 -5.66
N LYS A 55 -3.83 5.81 -6.61
CA LYS A 55 -3.38 4.53 -7.15
C LYS A 55 -2.84 3.69 -5.99
N VAL A 56 -3.13 2.39 -5.95
CA VAL A 56 -2.65 1.49 -4.88
C VAL A 56 -1.11 1.55 -4.75
N THR A 57 -0.41 1.74 -5.87
CA THR A 57 1.04 1.97 -5.90
C THR A 57 1.46 3.26 -5.19
N SER A 58 0.67 4.34 -5.28
CA SER A 58 0.93 5.60 -4.59
C SER A 58 0.79 5.48 -3.08
N LEU A 59 -0.14 4.67 -2.58
CA LEU A 59 -0.28 4.42 -1.14
C LEU A 59 0.86 3.57 -0.58
N LYS A 60 1.31 2.56 -1.32
CA LYS A 60 2.50 1.79 -0.94
C LYS A 60 3.72 2.72 -0.81
N VAL A 61 3.94 3.58 -1.82
CA VAL A 61 5.02 4.58 -1.80
C VAL A 61 4.86 5.57 -0.64
N PHE A 62 3.64 6.04 -0.38
CA PHE A 62 3.37 6.93 0.75
C PHE A 62 3.72 6.27 2.09
N GLY A 63 3.34 5.00 2.28
CA GLY A 63 3.69 4.25 3.49
C GLY A 63 5.20 4.08 3.66
N GLU A 64 5.88 3.76 2.56
CA GLU A 64 7.33 3.67 2.49
C GLU A 64 8.03 5.01 2.84
N ILE A 65 7.54 6.13 2.31
CA ILE A 65 8.09 7.49 2.61
C ILE A 65 7.81 7.87 4.05
N ALA A 66 6.61 7.60 4.55
CA ALA A 66 6.22 7.90 5.92
C ALA A 66 6.91 6.97 6.94
N GLY A 67 7.71 5.99 6.52
CA GLY A 67 8.45 5.10 7.43
C GLY A 67 7.61 4.00 8.08
N PHE A 68 6.45 3.65 7.49
CA PHE A 68 5.66 2.52 7.96
C PHE A 68 6.36 1.19 7.61
N PRO A 69 6.41 0.22 8.56
CA PRO A 69 7.00 -1.09 8.29
C PRO A 69 6.11 -1.98 7.41
N TRP A 70 4.83 -1.62 7.23
CA TRP A 70 3.90 -2.30 6.33
C TRP A 70 3.49 -1.44 5.14
N SER A 71 2.97 -2.10 4.09
CA SER A 71 2.34 -1.40 2.97
C SER A 71 1.03 -0.78 3.41
N LEU A 72 0.89 0.54 3.22
CA LEU A 72 -0.39 1.21 3.40
C LEU A 72 -1.34 0.88 2.25
N PHE A 73 -2.61 0.62 2.59
CA PHE A 73 -3.68 0.42 1.61
C PHE A 73 -4.96 1.16 2.01
N THR A 74 -5.83 1.41 1.03
CA THR A 74 -7.02 2.28 1.17
C THR A 74 -7.93 1.88 2.33
N HIS A 75 -8.09 0.58 2.57
CA HIS A 75 -9.03 0.07 3.57
C HIS A 75 -8.54 0.31 5.01
N GLN A 76 -7.22 0.46 5.25
CA GLN A 76 -6.70 0.85 6.56
C GLN A 76 -7.23 2.22 7.02
N PHE A 77 -7.41 3.17 6.10
CA PHE A 77 -8.03 4.45 6.43
C PHE A 77 -9.50 4.33 6.81
N ARG A 78 -10.20 3.29 6.34
CA ARG A 78 -11.58 3.02 6.76
C ARG A 78 -11.65 2.49 8.19
N TYR A 79 -10.69 1.67 8.61
CA TYR A 79 -10.58 1.25 10.01
C TYR A 79 -10.30 2.45 10.92
N SER A 80 -9.33 3.30 10.56
CA SER A 80 -9.05 4.53 11.32
C SER A 80 -10.24 5.49 11.34
N LYS A 81 -11.00 5.59 10.24
CA LYS A 81 -12.23 6.39 10.19
C LYS A 81 -13.33 5.79 11.08
N GLY A 82 -13.50 4.47 11.08
CA GLY A 82 -14.44 3.77 11.96
C GLY A 82 -14.11 4.01 13.44
N ALA A 83 -12.83 3.98 13.80
CA ALA A 83 -12.34 4.35 15.13
C ALA A 83 -12.79 5.75 15.55
N ILE A 84 -12.51 6.75 14.71
CA ILE A 84 -12.79 8.16 15.01
C ILE A 84 -14.31 8.39 15.10
N LEU A 85 -15.10 7.77 14.24
CA LEU A 85 -16.56 7.85 14.30
C LEU A 85 -17.12 7.26 15.60
N ASN A 86 -16.45 6.25 16.17
CA ASN A 86 -16.88 5.58 17.40
C ASN A 86 -16.34 6.20 18.70
N GLU A 87 -15.14 6.78 18.69
CA GLU A 87 -14.46 7.27 19.91
C GLU A 87 -14.56 8.79 20.11
N SER A 88 -14.95 9.54 19.08
CA SER A 88 -15.09 10.99 19.23
C SER A 88 -16.33 11.35 20.05
N GLU A 89 -16.30 12.50 20.76
CA GLU A 89 -17.50 13.10 21.36
C GLU A 89 -18.62 13.34 20.33
N LEU A 90 -18.26 13.31 19.05
CA LEU A 90 -19.13 13.30 17.87
C LEU A 90 -20.02 12.04 17.77
N LEU A 91 -19.78 10.98 18.54
CA LEU A 91 -20.66 9.80 18.64
C LEU A 91 -22.08 10.22 19.09
N SER A 92 -22.22 11.24 19.94
CA SER A 92 -23.55 11.75 20.31
C SER A 92 -24.25 12.48 19.15
N LEU A 93 -23.51 12.84 18.09
CA LEU A 93 -24.00 13.60 16.94
C LEU A 93 -24.19 12.73 15.68
N ILE A 94 -23.63 11.51 15.64
CA ILE A 94 -23.70 10.62 14.48
C ILE A 94 -24.38 9.30 14.88
N SER A 95 -25.65 9.16 14.48
CA SER A 95 -26.43 7.93 14.70
C SER A 95 -25.88 6.74 13.90
N ASP A 96 -26.20 5.52 14.34
CA ASP A 96 -25.85 4.27 13.65
C ASP A 96 -26.25 4.27 12.16
N ALA A 97 -27.41 4.86 11.83
CA ALA A 97 -27.87 5.02 10.46
C ALA A 97 -26.94 5.94 9.65
N GLN A 98 -26.43 7.04 10.25
CA GLN A 98 -25.47 7.93 9.61
C GLN A 98 -24.09 7.28 9.47
N GLN A 99 -23.64 6.50 10.46
CA GLN A 99 -22.40 5.72 10.36
C GLN A 99 -22.48 4.71 9.19
N ASN A 100 -23.59 3.99 9.11
CA ASN A 100 -23.88 3.05 8.03
C ASN A 100 -23.96 3.74 6.66
N LEU A 101 -24.55 4.94 6.57
CA LEU A 101 -24.54 5.75 5.34
C LEU A 101 -23.12 6.19 4.94
N ILE A 102 -22.30 6.61 5.90
CA ILE A 102 -20.94 7.11 5.68
C ILE A 102 -20.00 6.00 5.19
N ILE A 103 -20.11 4.79 5.74
CA ILE A 103 -19.27 3.64 5.35
C ILE A 103 -19.92 2.83 4.21
N LYS A 104 -21.19 3.09 3.91
CA LYS A 104 -22.05 2.42 2.93
C LYS A 104 -22.32 0.94 3.25
N HIS A 105 -22.81 0.67 4.46
CA HIS A 105 -23.28 -0.66 4.86
C HIS A 105 -24.78 -0.65 5.11
N THR A 106 -25.43 -1.78 4.83
CA THR A 106 -26.86 -1.98 5.12
C THR A 106 -27.10 -2.33 6.59
N ASP A 107 -26.10 -2.91 7.25
CA ASP A 107 -26.20 -3.43 8.62
C ASP A 107 -25.02 -2.93 9.48
N ILE A 108 -25.35 -2.44 10.68
CA ILE A 108 -24.40 -1.99 11.68
C ILE A 108 -23.50 -3.13 12.18
N GLN A 109 -23.95 -4.39 12.13
CA GLN A 109 -23.11 -5.53 12.50
C GLN A 109 -21.87 -5.63 11.62
N THR A 110 -21.95 -5.22 10.34
CA THR A 110 -20.77 -5.17 9.47
C THR A 110 -19.77 -4.11 9.94
N PHE A 111 -20.27 -2.98 10.42
CA PHE A 111 -19.43 -1.95 11.04
C PHE A 111 -18.75 -2.47 12.31
N LEU A 112 -19.51 -3.03 13.24
CA LEU A 112 -19.01 -3.54 14.52
C LEU A 112 -17.97 -4.66 14.34
N ASN A 113 -18.20 -5.58 13.42
CA ASN A 113 -17.31 -6.74 13.24
C ASN A 113 -16.00 -6.41 12.51
N TYR A 114 -16.03 -5.46 11.57
CA TYR A 114 -14.92 -5.21 10.67
C TYR A 114 -14.27 -3.83 10.81
N TYR A 115 -15.01 -2.80 11.23
CA TYR A 115 -14.54 -1.42 11.25
C TYR A 115 -14.33 -0.84 12.64
N LEU A 116 -14.92 -1.46 13.67
CA LEU A 116 -14.59 -1.14 15.04
C LEU A 116 -13.12 -1.54 15.31
N PRO A 117 -12.30 -0.65 15.87
CA PRO A 117 -10.95 -0.99 16.26
C PRO A 117 -10.97 -2.18 17.22
N ARG A 118 -10.18 -3.21 16.92
CA ARG A 118 -9.91 -4.30 17.89
C ARG A 118 -9.02 -3.85 19.04
N ARG A 119 -8.54 -2.60 19.01
CA ARG A 119 -7.77 -1.98 20.09
C ARG A 119 -8.74 -1.21 20.96
N ILE A 120 -8.70 -1.47 22.25
CA ILE A 120 -9.52 -0.74 23.22
C ILE A 120 -8.81 0.60 23.48
N GLY A 121 -9.42 1.70 23.04
CA GLY A 121 -8.94 3.08 23.25
C GLY A 121 -9.10 3.57 24.69
N THR A 122 -9.52 2.70 25.60
CA THR A 122 -9.73 2.98 27.03
C THR A 122 -8.57 2.45 27.86
N ASP A 123 -8.14 3.20 28.87
CA ASP A 123 -7.14 2.75 29.84
C ASP A 123 -7.76 1.74 30.81
N ILE A 124 -7.86 0.48 30.37
CA ILE A 124 -8.43 -0.61 31.17
C ILE A 124 -7.62 -0.83 32.45
N GLN A 125 -6.29 -0.63 32.41
CA GLN A 125 -5.44 -0.85 33.57
C GLN A 125 -5.70 0.18 34.67
N ALA A 126 -5.80 1.47 34.32
CA ALA A 126 -6.21 2.50 35.26
C ALA A 126 -7.61 2.22 35.82
N LEU A 127 -8.56 1.84 34.96
CA LEU A 127 -9.93 1.52 35.36
C LEU A 127 -10.01 0.34 36.33
N MET A 128 -9.27 -0.74 36.07
CA MET A 128 -9.17 -1.90 36.98
C MET A 128 -8.57 -1.51 38.33
N LYS A 129 -7.63 -0.56 38.34
CA LYS A 129 -7.01 -0.01 39.55
C LYS A 129 -7.85 1.10 40.20
N ARG A 130 -9.03 1.41 39.67
CA ARG A 130 -9.89 2.53 40.10
C ARG A 130 -9.18 3.88 40.07
N LEU A 131 -8.24 4.04 39.14
CA LEU A 131 -7.54 5.29 38.84
C LEU A 131 -8.22 6.01 37.69
N GLN A 132 -7.92 7.30 37.53
CA GLN A 132 -8.38 8.09 36.40
C GLN A 132 -7.73 7.58 35.10
N PRO A 133 -8.51 7.23 34.06
CA PRO A 133 -7.98 6.79 32.77
C PRO A 133 -7.19 7.88 32.05
N ASP A 134 -5.96 7.57 31.59
CA ASP A 134 -5.20 8.49 30.75
C ASP A 134 -5.57 8.30 29.27
N SER A 135 -6.67 8.93 28.86
CA SER A 135 -7.14 8.90 27.48
C SER A 135 -6.13 9.51 26.49
N ALA A 136 -5.30 10.47 26.91
CA ALA A 136 -4.30 11.09 26.05
C ALA A 136 -3.16 10.09 25.75
N MET A 137 -2.63 9.43 26.78
CA MET A 137 -1.64 8.38 26.64
C MET A 137 -2.16 7.23 25.78
N ILE A 138 -3.37 6.71 26.06
CA ILE A 138 -3.94 5.60 25.29
C ILE A 138 -4.14 5.97 23.82
N ARG A 139 -4.62 7.18 23.53
CA ARG A 139 -4.71 7.68 22.13
C ARG A 139 -3.34 7.78 21.47
N ALA A 140 -2.33 8.27 22.19
CA ALA A 140 -0.97 8.37 21.65
C ALA A 140 -0.42 6.99 21.27
N VAL A 141 -0.58 5.97 22.14
CA VAL A 141 -0.06 4.61 21.87
C VAL A 141 -0.90 3.82 20.87
N THR A 142 -2.17 4.16 20.66
CA THR A 142 -3.05 3.48 19.71
C THR A 142 -3.07 4.11 18.32
N ARG A 143 -2.61 5.37 18.16
CA ARG A 143 -2.59 6.08 16.87
C ARG A 143 -1.73 5.35 15.83
N ILE A 144 -2.20 5.36 14.59
CA ILE A 144 -1.44 4.82 13.44
C ILE A 144 -0.04 5.45 13.32
N GLY A 145 0.10 6.72 13.70
CA GLY A 145 1.38 7.44 13.67
C GLY A 145 2.47 6.85 14.56
N ARG A 146 2.13 6.09 15.62
CA ARG A 146 3.11 5.40 16.48
C ARG A 146 4.07 4.51 15.70
N TRP A 147 3.63 4.00 14.56
CA TRP A 147 4.37 3.03 13.76
C TRP A 147 5.25 3.67 12.71
N ILE A 148 5.28 5.01 12.67
CA ILE A 148 6.20 5.78 11.85
C ILE A 148 7.57 5.70 12.52
N ASN A 149 8.50 5.02 11.88
CA ASN A 149 9.89 5.04 12.31
C ASN A 149 10.67 6.07 11.49
N GLN A 150 11.06 7.17 12.14
CA GLN A 150 11.82 8.25 11.51
C GLN A 150 13.23 7.82 11.07
N HIS A 151 13.79 6.78 11.69
CA HIS A 151 15.10 6.23 11.36
C HIS A 151 15.07 5.20 10.24
N ARG A 152 13.87 4.74 9.84
CA ARG A 152 13.74 3.77 8.76
C ARG A 152 14.21 4.39 7.43
N PRO A 153 15.15 3.76 6.70
CA PRO A 153 15.71 4.33 5.46
C PRO A 153 14.62 4.67 4.43
N GLN A 154 14.49 5.97 4.12
CA GLN A 154 13.49 6.45 3.15
C GLN A 154 14.08 6.49 1.73
N GLU A 155 15.31 6.99 1.61
CA GLU A 155 16.03 7.13 0.34
C GLU A 155 17.38 6.41 0.38
N LEU A 156 17.91 6.10 -0.80
CA LEU A 156 19.27 5.58 -0.92
C LEU A 156 20.28 6.72 -0.82
N THR A 157 21.39 6.49 -0.13
CA THR A 157 22.53 7.41 -0.14
C THR A 157 23.21 7.41 -1.51
N ASP A 158 23.97 8.45 -1.82
CA ASP A 158 24.64 8.53 -3.11
C ASP A 158 25.71 7.44 -3.30
N ALA A 159 26.36 7.01 -2.20
CA ALA A 159 27.25 5.85 -2.21
C ALA A 159 26.52 4.54 -2.56
N GLN A 160 25.31 4.35 -2.01
CA GLN A 160 24.47 3.18 -2.34
C GLN A 160 24.01 3.23 -3.81
N LYS A 161 23.62 4.41 -4.31
CA LYS A 161 23.27 4.59 -5.73
C LYS A 161 24.46 4.30 -6.64
N ALA A 162 25.67 4.75 -6.28
CA ALA A 162 26.89 4.50 -7.03
C ALA A 162 27.20 3.00 -7.16
N THR A 163 26.86 2.21 -6.14
CA THR A 163 27.01 0.74 -6.20
C THR A 163 26.18 0.14 -7.34
N VAL A 164 24.96 0.65 -7.58
CA VAL A 164 24.09 0.20 -8.68
C VAL A 164 24.63 0.60 -10.04
N GLU A 165 25.33 1.73 -10.17
CA GLU A 165 25.93 2.13 -11.45
C GLU A 165 27.01 1.13 -11.91
N HIS A 166 27.64 0.40 -11.00
CA HIS A 166 28.62 -0.65 -11.33
C HIS A 166 28.00 -2.03 -11.55
N ASP A 167 26.68 -2.18 -11.49
CA ASP A 167 26.01 -3.46 -11.67
C ASP A 167 26.22 -4.00 -13.11
N PRO A 168 26.59 -5.29 -13.27
CA PRO A 168 26.89 -5.86 -14.58
C PRO A 168 25.70 -5.84 -15.54
N GLU A 169 24.47 -5.95 -15.04
CA GLU A 169 23.26 -5.90 -15.87
C GLU A 169 23.04 -4.49 -16.44
N LEU A 170 23.21 -3.47 -15.58
CA LEU A 170 23.10 -2.08 -16.01
C LEU A 170 24.22 -1.70 -16.98
N GLN A 171 25.44 -2.14 -16.71
CA GLN A 171 26.59 -1.91 -17.60
C GLN A 171 26.39 -2.56 -18.96
N ALA A 172 25.87 -3.79 -19.02
CA ALA A 172 25.54 -4.44 -20.28
C ALA A 172 24.48 -3.66 -21.09
N ALA A 173 23.45 -3.14 -20.43
CA ALA A 173 22.43 -2.31 -21.07
C ALA A 173 23.01 -0.99 -21.61
N ILE A 174 23.87 -0.31 -20.85
CA ILE A 174 24.57 0.92 -21.26
C ILE A 174 25.48 0.64 -22.47
N GLN A 175 26.30 -0.40 -22.41
CA GLN A 175 27.20 -0.78 -23.52
C GLN A 175 26.42 -1.07 -24.80
N LYS A 176 25.29 -1.77 -24.70
CA LYS A 176 24.39 -2.06 -25.82
C LYS A 176 23.81 -0.77 -26.44
N GLN A 177 23.39 0.18 -25.60
CA GLN A 177 22.93 1.50 -26.04
C GLN A 177 24.05 2.27 -26.75
N ASP A 178 25.24 2.34 -26.15
CA ASP A 178 26.37 3.11 -26.68
C ASP A 178 26.89 2.54 -27.99
N ALA A 179 27.01 1.22 -28.09
CA ALA A 179 27.39 0.54 -29.32
C ALA A 179 26.39 0.83 -30.44
N PHE A 180 25.09 0.83 -30.14
CA PHE A 180 24.04 1.15 -31.12
C PHE A 180 24.07 2.64 -31.50
N SER A 181 24.27 3.54 -30.54
CA SER A 181 24.40 4.98 -30.75
C SER A 181 25.58 5.31 -31.69
N LYS A 182 26.75 4.73 -31.42
CA LYS A 182 27.95 4.87 -32.29
C LYS A 182 27.70 4.35 -33.71
N LYS A 183 27.04 3.19 -33.86
CA LYS A 183 26.66 2.65 -35.18
C LYS A 183 25.70 3.58 -35.92
N LEU A 184 24.76 4.22 -35.21
CA LEU A 184 23.82 5.16 -35.79
C LEU A 184 24.48 6.46 -36.24
N GLN A 185 25.43 6.99 -35.46
CA GLN A 185 26.20 8.19 -35.83
C GLN A 185 27.01 8.00 -37.12
N ARG A 186 27.56 6.80 -37.33
CA ARG A 186 28.32 6.45 -38.55
C ARG A 186 27.44 6.21 -39.78
N SER A 187 26.13 6.04 -39.60
CA SER A 187 25.19 5.72 -40.68
C SER A 187 24.68 7.01 -41.34
N GLN A 188 24.92 7.19 -42.63
CA GLN A 188 24.47 8.37 -43.38
C GLN A 188 22.94 8.56 -43.40
N LYS A 189 22.15 7.48 -43.38
CA LYS A 189 20.68 7.54 -43.27
C LYS A 189 20.20 7.14 -41.87
N LYS A 190 19.58 8.10 -41.17
CA LYS A 190 18.83 7.88 -39.93
C LYS A 190 17.38 7.55 -40.30
N SER A 191 17.04 6.27 -40.34
CA SER A 191 15.63 5.87 -40.54
C SER A 191 14.86 5.98 -39.23
N GLY A 192 13.56 6.27 -39.30
CA GLY A 192 12.68 6.35 -38.12
C GLY A 192 12.74 5.08 -37.25
N ARG A 193 12.82 3.90 -37.88
CA ARG A 193 12.97 2.61 -37.18
C ARG A 193 14.27 2.50 -36.37
N LYS A 194 15.37 3.09 -36.84
CA LYS A 194 16.64 3.11 -36.09
C LYS A 194 16.56 4.06 -34.89
N LEU A 195 15.90 5.21 -35.04
CA LEU A 195 15.68 6.15 -33.94
C LEU A 195 14.78 5.54 -32.85
N GLU A 196 13.68 4.90 -33.24
CA GLU A 196 12.79 4.20 -32.31
C GLU A 196 13.53 3.09 -31.53
N LYS A 197 14.43 2.37 -32.21
CA LYS A 197 15.28 1.36 -31.55
C LYS A 197 16.24 1.98 -30.54
N LEU A 198 16.82 3.13 -30.83
CA LEU A 198 17.68 3.85 -29.86
C LEU A 198 16.87 4.28 -28.63
N ASP A 199 15.65 4.79 -28.82
CA ASP A 199 14.80 5.20 -27.71
C ASP A 199 14.37 4.01 -26.84
N LYS A 200 14.09 2.85 -27.45
CA LYS A 200 13.86 1.60 -26.70
C LYS A 200 15.07 1.21 -25.84
N LEU A 201 16.30 1.34 -26.36
CA LEU A 201 17.51 1.05 -25.59
C LEU A 201 17.73 2.04 -24.44
N LYS A 202 17.47 3.34 -24.65
CA LYS A 202 17.49 4.34 -23.56
C LYS A 202 16.47 4.02 -22.47
N GLN A 203 15.28 3.57 -22.88
CA GLN A 203 14.24 3.16 -21.94
C GLN A 203 14.64 1.89 -21.19
N GLU A 204 15.28 0.92 -21.86
CA GLU A 204 15.83 -0.30 -21.25
C GLU A 204 16.84 0.04 -20.16
N VAL A 205 17.80 0.95 -20.43
CA VAL A 205 18.77 1.43 -19.43
C VAL A 205 18.07 2.09 -18.25
N THR A 206 17.14 3.01 -18.51
CA THR A 206 16.39 3.71 -17.45
C THR A 206 15.57 2.75 -16.59
N ASN A 207 14.88 1.80 -17.22
CA ASN A 207 14.07 0.81 -16.50
C ASN A 207 14.94 -0.13 -15.67
N THR A 208 16.06 -0.58 -16.21
CA THR A 208 17.02 -1.46 -15.51
C THR A 208 17.59 -0.76 -14.29
N ARG A 209 18.08 0.48 -14.45
CA ARG A 209 18.56 1.31 -13.34
C ARG A 209 17.50 1.46 -12.24
N ASN A 210 16.28 1.86 -12.60
CA ASN A 210 15.20 2.05 -11.64
C ASN A 210 14.82 0.74 -10.92
N ARG A 211 14.83 -0.38 -11.63
CA ARG A 211 14.54 -1.71 -11.03
C ARG A 211 15.62 -2.09 -10.01
N LEU A 212 16.89 -1.89 -10.34
CA LEU A 212 18.01 -2.20 -9.44
C LEU A 212 18.02 -1.28 -8.22
N LEU A 213 17.81 0.03 -8.40
CA LEU A 213 17.67 0.98 -7.28
C LEU A 213 16.49 0.61 -6.37
N TYR A 214 15.35 0.23 -6.95
CA TYR A 214 14.20 -0.23 -6.17
C TYR A 214 14.54 -1.50 -5.37
N ALA A 215 15.17 -2.49 -5.99
CA ALA A 215 15.56 -3.73 -5.33
C ALA A 215 16.56 -3.49 -4.19
N LEU A 216 17.56 -2.63 -4.41
CA LEU A 216 18.53 -2.26 -3.38
C LEU A 216 17.84 -1.56 -2.19
N ARG A 217 16.92 -0.63 -2.47
CA ARG A 217 16.16 0.05 -1.42
C ARG A 217 15.30 -0.91 -0.60
N GLN A 218 14.66 -1.89 -1.24
CA GLN A 218 13.89 -2.90 -0.51
C GLN A 218 14.79 -3.76 0.37
N ARG A 219 15.95 -4.22 -0.14
CA ARG A 219 16.92 -5.00 0.65
C ARG A 219 17.39 -4.25 1.90
N ILE A 220 17.80 -3.00 1.76
CA ILE A 220 18.27 -2.17 2.88
C ILE A 220 17.16 -2.01 3.94
N ARG A 221 15.92 -1.84 3.51
CA ARG A 221 14.79 -1.72 4.44
C ARG A 221 14.48 -3.03 5.14
N GLU A 222 14.50 -4.15 4.42
CA GLU A 222 14.30 -5.48 5.01
C GLU A 222 15.39 -5.82 6.02
N GLU A 223 16.65 -5.46 5.74
CA GLU A 223 17.77 -5.61 6.67
C GLU A 223 17.59 -4.73 7.91
N PHE A 224 17.26 -3.45 7.72
CA PHE A 224 16.93 -2.55 8.81
C PHE A 224 15.78 -3.09 9.68
N ASP A 225 14.66 -3.51 9.07
CA ASP A 225 13.50 -4.00 9.80
C ASP A 225 13.80 -5.28 10.62
N LYS A 226 14.80 -6.08 10.19
CA LYS A 226 15.27 -7.28 10.92
C LYS A 226 16.21 -6.93 12.07
N GLU A 227 17.14 -6.02 11.85
CA GLU A 227 18.26 -5.78 12.76
C GLU A 227 18.03 -4.65 13.76
N GLN A 228 17.16 -3.69 13.43
CA GLN A 228 17.00 -2.46 14.20
C GLN A 228 16.64 -2.74 15.66
N ALA A 229 15.72 -3.68 15.91
CA ALA A 229 15.34 -4.04 17.28
C ALA A 229 16.54 -4.55 18.10
N VAL A 230 17.43 -5.34 17.48
CA VAL A 230 18.64 -5.87 18.13
C VAL A 230 19.63 -4.74 18.42
N LEU A 231 19.82 -3.83 17.47
CA LEU A 231 20.71 -2.68 17.63
C LEU A 231 20.21 -1.74 18.74
N ASP A 232 18.90 -1.51 18.81
CA ASP A 232 18.30 -0.65 19.84
C ASP A 232 18.43 -1.27 21.24
N ILE A 233 18.20 -2.58 21.38
CA ILE A 233 18.45 -3.31 22.64
C ILE A 233 19.93 -3.19 23.04
N LYS A 234 20.86 -3.40 22.10
CA LYS A 234 22.31 -3.29 22.38
C LYS A 234 22.69 -1.87 22.85
N ARG A 235 22.15 -0.84 22.22
CA ARG A 235 22.36 0.57 22.62
C ARG A 235 21.80 0.87 24.01
N GLN A 236 20.61 0.36 24.31
CA GLN A 236 20.01 0.49 25.65
C GLN A 236 20.89 -0.16 26.72
N LEU A 237 21.36 -1.39 26.49
CA LEU A 237 22.25 -2.09 27.42
C LEU A 237 23.60 -1.38 27.59
N ALA A 238 24.12 -0.77 26.52
CA ALA A 238 25.35 0.00 26.55
C ALA A 238 25.19 1.42 27.15
N GLY A 239 23.98 1.83 27.56
CA GLY A 239 23.73 3.18 28.06
C GLY A 239 23.88 4.29 27.01
N THR A 240 23.89 3.93 25.71
CA THR A 240 24.06 4.85 24.57
C THR A 240 22.79 4.99 23.73
N ALA A 241 21.63 4.65 24.32
CA ALA A 241 20.35 4.82 23.66
C ALA A 241 20.14 6.28 23.24
N ILE A 242 19.80 6.48 21.96
CA ILE A 242 19.45 7.81 21.46
C ILE A 242 18.09 8.16 22.07
N PRO A 243 17.97 9.29 22.79
CA PRO A 243 16.67 9.73 23.30
C PRO A 243 15.75 10.03 22.11
N ASP A 244 14.53 9.50 22.15
CA ASP A 244 13.49 9.88 21.20
C ASP A 244 13.34 11.41 21.23
N LYS A 245 13.53 12.05 20.08
CA LYS A 245 13.48 13.51 19.92
C LYS A 245 12.13 14.12 20.31
N GLU A 246 11.12 13.31 20.61
CA GLU A 246 9.79 13.73 21.04
C GLU A 246 9.69 14.09 22.55
N THR A 247 10.76 13.95 23.33
CA THR A 247 10.78 14.41 24.74
C THR A 247 11.15 15.89 24.92
N LYS A 248 10.75 16.77 24.00
CA LYS A 248 10.83 18.23 24.20
C LYS A 248 9.46 18.90 24.07
N LYS A 249 8.86 19.05 25.26
CA LYS A 249 7.80 19.98 25.71
C LYS A 249 6.39 19.77 25.20
#